data_AF-A0A7S2YZ94-F1
#
_entry.id   AF-A0A7S2YZ94-F1
#
_cell.length_a   1.000
_cell.length_b   1.000
_cell.length_c   1.000
_cell.angle_alpha   90.00
_cell.angle_beta   90.00
_cell.angle_gamma   90.00
#
_symmetry.space_group_name_H-M   'P 1'
#
loop_
_entity.id
_entity.type
_entity.pdbx_description
1 polymer ?
#
loop_
_entity_poly.entity_id
_entity_poly.type
_entity_poly.pdbx_seq_one_letter_code
_entity_poly.pdbx_strand_id
1 'polypeptide(L)'
;SEVRLLADSKSLLTSSNDGAVSLWSLESVRADDSLTPERKMTSKVHGGSGIFSMDIYEQNCAATATAAKDGSIMVSSFASSDYNVTWQRNDAHAGVAKSVRW
;
A
#
# COMPACT_ATOMS: atom_id res chain seq x y z
N SER A 1 -3.14 1.69 -10.33
CA SER A 1 -2.83 0.58 -9.42
C SER A 1 -1.36 0.25 -9.56
N GLU A 2 -0.70 0.01 -8.44
CA GLU A 2 0.71 -0.37 -8.38
C GLU A 2 0.90 -1.55 -7.43
N VAL A 3 2.04 -2.22 -7.59
CA VAL A 3 2.44 -3.39 -6.82
C VAL A 3 3.88 -3.18 -6.36
N ARG A 4 4.18 -3.52 -5.11
CA ARG A 4 5.52 -3.39 -4.51
C ARG A 4 5.80 -4.57 -3.58
N LEU A 5 6.92 -5.25 -3.77
CA LEU A 5 7.41 -6.29 -2.86
C LEU A 5 8.10 -5.62 -1.67
N LEU A 6 7.89 -6.12 -0.45
CA LEU A 6 8.63 -5.65 0.71
C LEU A 6 10.01 -6.32 0.79
N ALA A 7 10.93 -5.73 1.55
CA ALA A 7 12.28 -6.24 1.70
C ALA A 7 12.34 -7.66 2.30
N ASP A 8 11.30 -8.09 3.02
CA ASP A 8 11.17 -9.45 3.52
C ASP A 8 11.00 -10.52 2.41
N SER A 9 10.73 -10.10 1.16
CA SER A 9 10.44 -10.94 -0.01
C SER A 9 9.26 -11.92 0.18
N LYS A 10 8.50 -11.73 1.25
CA LYS A 10 7.40 -12.59 1.72
C LYS A 10 6.09 -11.82 1.75
N SER A 11 6.16 -10.51 1.62
CA SER A 11 5.04 -9.61 1.68
C SER A 11 4.96 -8.73 0.44
N LEU A 12 3.72 -8.47 0.01
CA LEU A 12 3.41 -7.67 -1.16
C LEU A 12 2.40 -6.58 -0.79
N LEU A 13 2.64 -5.35 -1.22
CA LEU A 13 1.67 -4.27 -1.19
C LEU A 13 1.07 -4.04 -2.57
N THR A 14 -0.23 -3.80 -2.60
CA THR A 14 -0.95 -3.43 -3.82
C THR A 14 -1.82 -2.20 -3.56
N SER A 15 -1.83 -1.27 -4.50
CA SER A 15 -2.75 -0.14 -4.51
C SER A 15 -3.83 -0.30 -5.58
N SER A 16 -5.05 0.14 -5.25
CA SER A 16 -6.24 -0.09 -6.07
C SER A 16 -6.91 1.23 -6.50
N ASN A 17 -7.74 1.14 -7.55
CA ASN A 17 -8.50 2.27 -8.07
C ASN A 17 -9.72 2.63 -7.19
N ASP A 18 -10.02 1.83 -6.16
CA ASP A 18 -11.03 2.13 -5.14
C ASP A 18 -10.43 2.84 -3.91
N GLY A 19 -9.20 3.34 -4.01
CA GLY A 19 -8.53 4.05 -2.93
C GLY A 19 -7.98 3.15 -1.82
N ALA A 20 -7.96 1.83 -2.03
CA ALA A 20 -7.44 0.89 -1.07
C ALA A 20 -5.96 0.56 -1.30
N VAL A 21 -5.26 0.34 -0.19
CA VAL A 21 -3.97 -0.35 -0.14
C VAL A 21 -4.18 -1.68 0.59
N SER A 22 -3.68 -2.76 0.00
CA SER A 22 -3.77 -4.10 0.55
C SER A 22 -2.38 -4.69 0.76
N LEU A 23 -2.21 -5.43 1.86
CA LEU A 23 -1.03 -6.21 2.18
C LEU A 23 -1.35 -7.69 2.01
N TRP A 24 -0.42 -8.40 1.39
CA TRP A 24 -0.52 -9.82 1.08
C TRP A 24 0.71 -10.54 1.61
N SER A 25 0.51 -11.73 2.18
CA SER A 25 1.57 -12.69 2.46
C SER A 25 1.71 -13.64 1.29
N LEU A 26 2.94 -13.90 0.88
CA LEU A 26 3.31 -14.83 -0.19
C LEU A 26 3.74 -16.20 0.35
N GLU A 27 3.71 -16.41 1.67
CA GLU A 27 4.20 -17.65 2.31
C GLU A 27 3.14 -18.75 2.41
N SER A 28 1.89 -18.49 2.04
CA SER A 28 0.82 -19.49 2.10
C SER A 28 0.99 -20.54 0.99
N VAL A 29 1.72 -21.61 1.33
CA VAL A 29 1.84 -22.83 0.53
C VAL A 29 0.65 -23.73 0.85
N ARG A 30 -0.15 -24.06 -0.17
CA ARG A 30 -1.21 -25.06 -0.04
C ARG A 30 -0.63 -26.48 -0.09
N ALA A 31 -1.42 -27.47 0.33
CA ALA A 31 -1.02 -28.87 0.34
C ALA A 31 -0.66 -29.44 -1.06
N ASP A 32 -1.01 -28.72 -2.14
CA ASP A 32 -0.67 -29.04 -3.53
C ASP A 32 0.59 -28.30 -4.03
N ASP A 33 1.38 -27.72 -3.11
CA ASP A 33 2.59 -26.95 -3.41
C ASP A 33 2.32 -25.66 -4.22
N SER A 34 1.06 -25.23 -4.32
CA SER A 34 0.72 -23.95 -4.93
C SER A 34 0.93 -22.78 -3.96
N LEU A 35 1.60 -21.73 -4.43
CA LEU A 35 1.70 -20.45 -3.74
C LEU A 35 0.40 -19.68 -3.94
N THR A 36 -0.38 -19.52 -2.87
CA THR A 36 -1.57 -18.64 -2.89
C THR A 36 -1.34 -17.43 -2.01
N PRO A 37 -1.22 -16.22 -2.60
CA PRO A 37 -1.13 -14.99 -1.81
C PRO A 37 -2.32 -14.85 -0.87
N GLU A 38 -2.04 -14.71 0.42
CA GLU A 38 -3.05 -14.52 1.46
C GLU A 38 -3.16 -13.04 1.78
N ARG A 39 -4.35 -12.47 1.61
CA ARG A 39 -4.56 -11.05 1.95
C ARG A 39 -4.60 -10.88 3.46
N LYS A 40 -3.60 -10.21 4.03
CA LYS A 40 -3.50 -9.95 5.47
C LYS A 40 -4.30 -8.72 5.89
N MET A 41 -4.30 -7.67 5.07
CA MET A 41 -4.93 -6.40 5.42
C MET A 41 -5.42 -5.64 4.19
N THR A 42 -6.43 -4.80 4.37
CA THR A 42 -6.87 -3.79 3.38
C THR A 42 -7.37 -2.55 4.10
N SER A 43 -6.89 -1.38 3.67
CA SER A 43 -7.33 -0.09 4.19
C SER A 43 -7.65 0.87 3.07
N LYS A 44 -8.79 1.55 3.17
CA LYS A 44 -9.21 2.61 2.24
C LYS A 44 -8.57 3.94 2.64
N VAL A 45 -7.29 4.10 2.33
CA VAL A 45 -6.50 5.29 2.66
C VAL A 45 -7.00 6.55 1.94
N HIS A 46 -7.58 6.42 0.75
CA HIS A 46 -8.06 7.55 -0.06
C HIS A 46 -9.59 7.66 -0.15
N GLY A 47 -10.33 7.04 0.79
CA GLY A 47 -11.79 7.20 0.90
C GLY A 47 -12.61 6.82 -0.35
N GLY A 48 -12.06 6.01 -1.26
CA GLY A 48 -12.70 5.67 -2.53
C GLY A 48 -12.05 6.30 -3.78
N SER A 49 -11.12 7.24 -3.61
CA SER A 49 -10.40 7.90 -4.69
C SER A 49 -9.26 7.03 -5.22
N GLY A 50 -9.17 6.85 -6.54
CA GLY A 50 -8.20 5.94 -7.15
C GLY A 50 -6.74 6.34 -6.94
N ILE A 51 -5.91 5.35 -6.62
CA ILE A 51 -4.47 5.52 -6.40
C ILE A 51 -3.71 5.37 -7.71
N PHE A 52 -2.92 6.38 -8.05
CA PHE A 52 -2.09 6.42 -9.25
C PHE A 52 -0.65 5.97 -8.98
N SER A 53 -0.11 6.28 -7.81
CA SER A 53 1.27 5.96 -7.45
C SER A 53 1.39 5.62 -5.97
N MET A 54 2.29 4.71 -5.66
CA MET A 54 2.64 4.20 -4.35
C MET A 54 4.16 3.98 -4.30
N ASP A 55 4.77 4.43 -3.21
CA ASP A 55 6.17 4.13 -2.91
C ASP A 55 6.35 3.70 -1.46
N ILE A 56 7.44 3.00 -1.18
CA ILE A 56 7.73 2.41 0.13
C ILE A 56 8.99 3.05 0.69
N TYR A 57 8.98 3.34 1.99
CA TYR A 57 10.20 3.71 2.68
C TYR A 57 11.14 2.51 2.84
N GLU A 58 12.18 2.44 2.01
CA GLU A 58 12.99 1.22 1.84
C GLU A 58 13.79 0.80 3.07
N GLN A 59 14.19 1.73 3.94
CA GLN A 59 15.11 1.43 5.04
C GLN A 59 14.54 0.42 6.05
N ASN A 60 13.23 0.44 6.27
CA ASN A 60 12.57 -0.46 7.21
C ASN A 60 11.24 -1.01 6.69
N CYS A 61 10.83 -0.64 5.47
CA CYS A 61 9.53 -0.95 4.89
C CYS A 61 8.35 -0.68 5.84
N ALA A 62 8.47 0.27 6.77
CA ALA A 62 7.45 0.53 7.78
C ALA A 62 6.43 1.57 7.34
N ALA A 63 6.66 2.21 6.19
CA ALA A 63 5.81 3.26 5.68
C ALA A 63 5.66 3.22 4.15
N THR A 64 4.53 3.74 3.70
CA THR A 64 4.21 3.95 2.28
C THR A 64 3.73 5.35 2.05
N ALA A 65 4.05 5.91 0.88
CA ALA A 65 3.43 7.13 0.38
C ALA A 65 2.53 6.77 -0.80
N THR A 66 1.36 7.36 -0.89
CA THR A 66 0.42 7.14 -2.00
C THR A 66 -0.13 8.46 -2.53
N ALA A 67 -0.25 8.55 -3.86
CA ALA A 67 -0.81 9.70 -4.57
C ALA A 67 -2.11 9.29 -5.30
N ALA A 68 -3.15 10.11 -5.16
CA ALA A 68 -4.48 9.77 -5.64
C ALA A 68 -5.13 10.84 -6.53
N LYS A 69 -6.26 10.44 -7.13
CA LYS A 69 -7.09 11.25 -8.03
C LYS A 69 -7.67 12.51 -7.39
N ASP A 70 -7.90 12.48 -6.08
CA ASP A 70 -8.41 13.62 -5.32
C ASP A 70 -7.32 14.66 -5.01
N GLY A 71 -6.09 14.44 -5.49
CA GLY A 71 -4.94 15.33 -5.28
C GLY A 71 -4.23 15.12 -3.96
N SER A 72 -4.74 14.23 -3.09
CA SER A 72 -4.11 14.00 -1.80
C SER A 72 -2.91 13.07 -1.90
N ILE A 73 -1.95 13.32 -1.01
CA ILE A 73 -0.86 12.42 -0.68
C ILE A 73 -1.15 11.82 0.70
N MET A 74 -1.11 10.50 0.81
CA MET A 74 -1.22 9.81 2.11
C MET A 74 0.08 9.12 2.44
N VAL A 75 0.63 9.42 3.61
CA VAL A 75 1.74 8.67 4.21
C VAL A 75 1.15 7.73 5.26
N SER A 76 1.31 6.44 5.06
CA SER A 76 0.75 5.39 5.92
C SER A 76 1.85 4.56 6.54
N SER A 77 1.82 4.35 7.85
CA SER A 77 2.69 3.38 8.52
C SER A 77 2.00 2.03 8.67
N PHE A 78 2.77 0.95 8.68
CA PHE A 78 2.29 -0.39 8.98
C PHE A 78 3.39 -1.16 9.72
N ALA A 79 3.02 -1.78 10.84
CA ALA A 79 3.88 -2.74 11.53
C ALA A 79 3.57 -4.14 11.02
N SER A 80 4.60 -4.91 10.71
CA SER A 80 4.46 -6.32 10.27
C SER A 80 3.72 -7.20 11.29
N SER A 81 3.73 -6.83 12.58
CA SER A 81 3.10 -7.61 13.66
C SER A 81 1.63 -7.24 13.88
N ASP A 82 1.30 -5.95 13.85
CA ASP A 82 0.02 -5.46 14.39
C ASP A 82 -0.86 -4.71 13.39
N TYR A 83 -0.41 -4.55 12.14
CA TYR A 83 -1.22 -4.08 11.00
C TYR A 83 -2.02 -2.79 11.25
N ASN A 84 -1.59 -1.96 12.20
CA ASN A 84 -2.21 -0.67 12.48
C ASN A 84 -1.79 0.33 11.40
N VAL A 85 -2.76 0.79 10.62
CA VAL A 85 -2.54 1.83 9.60
C VAL A 85 -2.82 3.18 10.21
N THR A 86 -1.76 3.88 10.63
CA THR A 86 -1.86 5.33 10.85
C THR A 86 -1.52 6.04 9.55
N TRP A 87 -2.30 7.05 9.20
CA TRP A 87 -2.08 7.82 7.99
C TRP A 87 -2.10 9.31 8.26
N GLN A 88 -1.29 10.04 7.50
CA GLN A 88 -1.29 11.49 7.45
C GLN A 88 -1.67 11.93 6.04
N ARG A 89 -2.72 12.74 5.95
CA ARG A 89 -3.21 13.33 4.70
C ARG A 89 -2.51 14.65 4.44
N ASN A 90 -2.05 14.83 3.21
CA ASN A 90 -1.54 16.10 2.71
C ASN A 90 -2.31 16.50 1.44
N ASP A 91 -3.01 17.62 1.50
CA ASP A 91 -3.81 18.20 0.41
C ASP A 91 -3.05 19.33 -0.31
N ALA A 92 -1.75 19.17 -0.53
CA ALA A 92 -0.92 20.19 -1.19
C ALA A 92 -1.27 20.45 -2.66
N HIS A 93 -1.95 19.52 -3.34
CA HIS A 93 -2.24 19.64 -4.77
C HIS A 93 -3.71 19.99 -5.02
N ALA A 94 -3.94 21.02 -5.82
CA ALA A 94 -5.27 21.45 -6.27
C ALA A 94 -5.90 20.54 -7.36
N GLY A 95 -5.22 19.44 -7.72
CA GLY A 95 -5.62 18.50 -8.76
C GLY A 95 -4.90 17.17 -8.60
N VAL A 96 -5.11 16.26 -9.57
CA VAL A 96 -4.62 14.88 -9.50
C VAL A 96 -3.12 14.79 -9.19
N ALA A 97 -2.77 14.09 -8.11
CA ALA A 97 -1.40 13.71 -7.80
C ALA A 97 -1.07 12.41 -8.55
N LYS A 98 -0.17 12.50 -9.54
CA LYS A 98 0.11 11.37 -10.45
C LYS A 98 1.26 10.48 -10.00
N SER A 99 2.18 11.02 -9.20
CA SER A 99 3.41 10.34 -8.81
C SER A 99 3.79 10.73 -7.40
N VAL A 100 4.32 9.77 -6.66
CA VAL A 100 5.03 10.01 -5.41
C VAL A 100 6.31 9.17 -5.42
N ARG A 101 7.34 9.69 -4.75
CA ARG A 101 8.59 8.97 -4.46
C ARG A 101 8.96 9.25 -3.02
N TRP A 102 9.52 8.23 -2.36
CA TRP A 102 10.10 8.39 -1.04
C TRP A 102 11.59 8.74 -1.13
#